data_AF-A0A534NYG2-F1
#
_entry.id   AF-A0A534NYG2-F1
#
_cell.length_a   1.000
_cell.length_b   1.000
_cell.length_c   1.000
_cell.angle_alpha   90.00
_cell.angle_beta   90.00
_cell.angle_gamma   90.00
#
_symmetry.space_group_name_H-M   'P 1'
#
loop_
_entity.id
_entity.type
_entity.pdbx_description
1 polymer ?
#
loop_
_entity_poly.entity_id
_entity_poly.type
_entity_poly.pdbx_seq_one_letter_code
_entity_poly.pdbx_strand_id
1 'polypeptide(L)'
;MPTQVTDAVQRAEFFQNAKSDWHTLLNPTVKTTRTMVLIRGTYQFALNSDGTCCAFILVDSNTFVNKLFPPTEGDPRAIIGQAQAAGEMTTNDFTTLLFPNTFLFDSAGCCILGFHSFDFEVPNKAFVMNYSSWISPGLFGDAFTDVTAVSHEVAEAYNDPLVSFDLVHNITPWWEAPNGLCQDNLETGDVIEGLPNATFPTTMPNGFTYHPQNEALLQWFIGDPKSKAINGALSYPDTTVLPTPAAPQPPGCNQVP
;
A
#
# COMPACT_ATOMS: atom_id res chain seq x y z
N MET A 1 -5.07 -0.70 24.70
CA MET A 1 -4.17 -1.28 23.68
C MET A 1 -3.71 -0.12 22.81
N PRO A 2 -2.39 0.08 22.57
CA PRO A 2 -1.94 1.13 21.65
C PRO A 2 -2.47 0.81 20.24
N THR A 3 -3.06 1.80 19.57
CA THR A 3 -3.64 1.67 18.22
C THR A 3 -2.56 1.73 17.15
N GLN A 4 -2.76 1.04 16.04
CA GLN A 4 -1.96 1.15 14.81
C GLN A 4 -2.65 2.12 13.85
N VAL A 5 -1.92 2.72 12.90
CA VAL A 5 -2.51 3.69 11.95
C VAL A 5 -3.69 3.07 11.20
N THR A 6 -3.49 1.90 10.60
CA THR A 6 -4.56 1.20 9.86
C THR A 6 -5.71 0.74 10.76
N ASP A 7 -5.44 0.35 12.02
CA ASP A 7 -6.50 0.10 13.01
C ASP A 7 -7.32 1.37 13.29
N ALA A 8 -6.68 2.54 13.38
CA ALA A 8 -7.37 3.80 13.56
C ALA A 8 -8.20 4.19 12.32
N VAL A 9 -7.69 3.97 11.10
CA VAL A 9 -8.43 4.17 9.84
C VAL A 9 -9.67 3.27 9.79
N GLN A 10 -9.52 1.98 10.07
CA GLN A 10 -10.64 1.02 10.08
C GLN A 10 -11.69 1.38 11.15
N ARG A 11 -11.26 1.81 12.34
CA ARG A 11 -12.19 2.30 13.37
C ARG A 11 -12.87 3.61 13.00
N ALA A 12 -12.21 4.47 12.22
CA ALA A 12 -12.82 5.68 11.66
C ALA A 12 -13.89 5.32 10.62
N GLU A 13 -13.59 4.38 9.73
CA GLU A 13 -14.48 3.89 8.69
C GLU A 13 -15.75 3.24 9.25
N PHE A 14 -15.59 2.32 10.20
CA PHE A 14 -16.70 1.58 10.79
C PHE A 14 -17.22 2.19 12.09
N PHE A 15 -16.96 3.48 12.34
CA PHE A 15 -17.21 4.13 13.64
C PHE A 15 -18.61 3.90 14.22
N GLN A 16 -19.65 3.94 13.39
CA GLN A 16 -21.05 3.74 13.82
C GLN A 16 -21.49 2.26 13.88
N ASN A 17 -20.69 1.34 13.36
CA ASN A 17 -21.02 -0.07 13.20
C ASN A 17 -20.17 -1.01 14.07
N ALA A 18 -18.91 -0.64 14.29
CA ALA A 18 -17.97 -1.39 15.09
C ALA A 18 -18.33 -1.34 16.58
N LYS A 19 -17.98 -2.39 17.31
CA LYS A 19 -18.02 -2.36 18.77
C LYS A 19 -16.99 -1.35 19.28
N SER A 20 -17.24 -0.73 20.42
CA SER A 20 -16.33 0.28 20.99
C SER A 20 -14.95 -0.27 21.32
N ASP A 21 -14.84 -1.57 21.59
CA ASP A 21 -13.62 -2.32 21.90
C ASP A 21 -13.05 -3.09 20.68
N TRP A 22 -13.64 -2.93 19.49
CA TRP A 22 -13.12 -3.57 18.29
C TRP A 22 -11.79 -2.94 17.86
N HIS A 23 -10.88 -3.82 17.47
CA HIS A 23 -9.57 -3.51 16.94
C HIS A 23 -9.17 -4.56 15.91
N THR A 24 -8.50 -4.14 14.86
CA THR A 24 -7.93 -5.03 13.84
C THR A 24 -6.43 -4.77 13.77
N LEU A 25 -5.70 -5.46 14.64
CA LEU A 25 -4.29 -5.22 14.88
C LEU A 25 -3.42 -6.34 14.30
N LEU A 26 -2.33 -5.96 13.67
CA LEU A 26 -1.26 -6.89 13.34
C LEU A 26 -0.33 -7.04 14.55
N ASN A 27 0.19 -8.24 14.79
CA ASN A 27 1.24 -8.47 15.78
C ASN A 27 2.58 -8.69 15.07
N PRO A 28 3.33 -7.62 14.75
CA PRO A 28 4.48 -7.71 13.87
C PRO A 28 5.60 -8.54 14.52
N THR A 29 6.19 -9.43 13.73
CA THR A 29 7.40 -10.18 14.11
C THR A 29 8.39 -10.12 12.97
N VAL A 30 9.60 -9.63 13.24
CA VAL A 30 10.68 -9.61 12.24
C VAL A 30 11.09 -11.05 11.92
N LYS A 31 11.09 -11.39 10.64
CA LYS A 31 11.50 -12.70 10.10
C LYS A 31 12.91 -12.63 9.53
N THR A 32 13.40 -13.76 9.01
CA THR A 32 14.70 -13.83 8.38
C THR A 32 14.81 -12.86 7.21
N THR A 33 15.85 -12.01 7.21
CA THR A 33 16.16 -11.13 6.08
C THR A 33 16.47 -11.96 4.84
N ARG A 34 15.85 -11.61 3.71
CA ARG A 34 16.07 -12.25 2.42
C ARG A 34 16.71 -11.27 1.45
N THR A 35 17.53 -11.78 0.53
CA THR A 35 18.21 -10.96 -0.47
C THR A 35 17.67 -11.27 -1.85
N MET A 36 17.07 -10.26 -2.50
CA MET A 36 16.72 -10.34 -3.91
C MET A 36 17.95 -10.06 -4.76
N VAL A 37 18.40 -11.06 -5.52
CA VAL A 37 19.55 -10.92 -6.43
C VAL A 37 19.05 -10.63 -7.84
N LEU A 38 19.39 -9.44 -8.33
CA LEU A 38 19.05 -8.96 -9.67
C LEU A 38 20.25 -9.09 -10.63
N ILE A 39 19.95 -9.29 -11.91
CA ILE A 39 20.95 -9.33 -12.96
C ILE A 39 21.36 -7.90 -13.30
N ARG A 40 22.66 -7.63 -13.43
CA ARG A 40 23.13 -6.30 -13.84
C ARG A 40 22.54 -5.94 -15.21
N GLY A 41 21.97 -4.74 -15.31
CA GLY A 41 21.27 -4.27 -16.51
C GLY A 41 19.75 -4.40 -16.43
N THR A 42 19.21 -5.08 -15.41
CA THR A 42 17.75 -5.14 -15.15
C THR A 42 17.30 -4.17 -14.07
N TYR A 43 18.20 -3.31 -13.61
CA TYR A 43 17.93 -2.23 -12.65
C TYR A 43 18.87 -1.06 -12.92
N GLN A 44 18.44 0.11 -12.48
CA GLN A 44 19.18 1.35 -12.42
C GLN A 44 19.41 1.72 -10.96
N PHE A 45 20.33 2.63 -10.69
CA PHE A 45 20.57 3.14 -9.35
C PHE A 45 21.17 4.54 -9.41
N ALA A 46 20.97 5.30 -8.34
CA ALA A 46 21.73 6.52 -8.10
C ALA A 46 22.68 6.31 -6.91
N LEU A 47 23.84 6.95 -6.98
CA LEU A 47 24.76 7.03 -5.85
C LEU A 47 24.31 8.13 -4.88
N ASN A 48 24.71 8.01 -3.63
CA ASN A 48 24.66 9.10 -2.68
C ASN A 48 25.56 10.27 -3.15
N SER A 49 25.37 11.44 -2.56
CA SER A 49 26.17 12.64 -2.88
C SER A 49 27.67 12.47 -2.60
N ASP A 50 28.05 11.55 -1.71
CA ASP A 50 29.42 11.17 -1.41
C ASP A 50 30.01 10.09 -2.35
N GLY A 51 29.24 9.66 -3.35
CA GLY A 51 29.62 8.63 -4.32
C GLY A 51 29.47 7.20 -3.82
N THR A 52 28.97 6.99 -2.59
CA THR A 52 28.67 5.63 -2.09
C THR A 52 27.38 5.09 -2.69
N CYS A 53 27.30 3.76 -2.84
CA CYS A 53 26.06 3.11 -3.24
C CYS A 53 25.17 2.88 -2.01
N CYS A 54 23.87 3.12 -2.09
CA CYS A 54 23.13 3.80 -3.17
C CYS A 54 22.06 4.70 -2.57
N ALA A 55 21.79 5.84 -3.21
CA ALA A 55 20.68 6.71 -2.84
C ALA A 55 19.35 6.01 -3.08
N PHE A 56 19.22 5.32 -4.23
CA PHE A 56 18.09 4.43 -4.53
C PHE A 56 18.46 3.37 -5.55
N ILE A 57 17.66 2.31 -5.59
CA ILE A 57 17.63 1.29 -6.65
C ILE A 57 16.30 1.42 -7.38
N LEU A 58 16.33 1.43 -8.71
CA LEU A 58 15.15 1.52 -9.56
C LEU A 58 15.07 0.26 -10.45
N VAL A 59 14.06 -0.57 -10.25
CA VAL A 59 13.95 -1.92 -10.85
C VAL A 59 12.79 -1.96 -11.84
N ASP A 60 12.98 -2.64 -12.97
CA ASP A 60 11.87 -2.93 -13.87
C ASP A 60 10.82 -3.78 -13.14
N SER A 61 9.54 -3.38 -13.17
CA SER A 61 8.48 -4.00 -12.36
C SER A 61 8.33 -5.49 -12.66
N ASN A 62 8.39 -5.88 -13.93
CA ASN A 62 8.34 -7.29 -14.34
C ASN A 62 9.53 -8.08 -13.79
N THR A 63 10.74 -7.52 -13.85
CA THR A 63 11.93 -8.13 -13.27
C THR A 63 11.76 -8.35 -11.77
N PHE A 64 11.23 -7.35 -11.06
CA PHE A 64 11.01 -7.42 -9.62
C PHE A 64 9.96 -8.49 -9.26
N VAL A 65 8.78 -8.45 -9.89
CA VAL A 65 7.68 -9.40 -9.68
C VAL A 65 8.12 -10.84 -9.95
N ASN A 66 8.86 -11.09 -11.05
CA ASN A 66 9.40 -12.41 -11.37
C ASN A 66 10.42 -12.95 -10.34
N LYS A 67 11.01 -12.08 -9.52
CA LYS A 67 11.88 -12.46 -8.40
C LYS A 67 11.14 -12.55 -7.08
N LEU A 68 10.01 -11.87 -6.96
CA LEU A 68 9.21 -11.82 -5.76
C LEU A 68 8.31 -13.06 -5.65
N PHE A 69 7.52 -13.32 -6.69
CA PHE A 69 6.51 -14.37 -6.72
C PHE A 69 7.09 -15.69 -7.27
N PRO A 70 6.78 -16.83 -6.64
CA PRO A 70 7.23 -18.11 -7.12
C PRO A 70 6.35 -18.55 -8.31
N PRO A 71 6.93 -19.06 -9.42
CA PRO A 71 6.12 -19.59 -10.53
C PRO A 71 5.34 -20.86 -10.17
N THR A 72 5.68 -21.50 -9.05
CA THR A 72 4.99 -22.66 -8.47
C THR A 72 5.13 -22.59 -6.95
N GLU A 73 4.11 -23.02 -6.19
CA GLU A 73 4.12 -23.03 -4.70
C GLU A 73 5.49 -23.45 -4.13
N GLY A 74 6.10 -22.58 -3.33
CA GLY A 74 7.34 -22.88 -2.62
C GLY A 74 8.63 -22.87 -3.46
N ASP A 75 8.63 -22.38 -4.71
CA ASP A 75 9.86 -22.26 -5.51
C ASP A 75 10.91 -21.40 -4.77
N PRO A 76 12.04 -21.97 -4.33
CA PRO A 76 13.02 -21.26 -3.50
C PRO A 76 13.83 -20.21 -4.27
N ARG A 77 13.63 -20.08 -5.60
CA ARG A 77 14.26 -19.03 -6.40
C ARG A 77 13.58 -17.67 -6.23
N ALA A 78 12.33 -17.65 -5.74
CA ALA A 78 11.58 -16.44 -5.47
C ALA A 78 11.56 -16.11 -3.97
N ILE A 79 11.43 -14.83 -3.63
CA ILE A 79 11.45 -14.37 -2.23
C ILE A 79 10.28 -14.94 -1.42
N ILE A 80 9.07 -14.89 -1.97
CA ILE A 80 7.87 -15.45 -1.31
C ILE A 80 8.01 -16.98 -1.15
N GLY A 81 8.50 -17.68 -2.17
CA GLY A 81 8.73 -19.12 -2.08
C GLY A 81 9.74 -19.50 -0.98
N GLN A 82 10.80 -18.71 -0.80
CA GLN A 82 11.74 -18.88 0.33
C GLN A 82 11.08 -18.61 1.69
N ALA A 83 10.11 -17.68 1.77
CA ALA A 83 9.37 -17.37 2.99
C ALA A 83 8.40 -18.49 3.37
N GLN A 84 7.65 -18.99 2.40
CA GLN A 84 6.75 -20.13 2.54
C GLN A 84 7.51 -21.40 2.94
N ALA A 85 8.60 -21.73 2.25
CA ALA A 85 9.39 -22.93 2.54
C ALA A 85 10.04 -22.91 3.95
N ALA A 86 10.33 -21.73 4.48
CA ALA A 86 10.83 -21.56 5.84
C ALA A 86 9.72 -21.58 6.90
N GLY A 87 8.45 -21.63 6.51
CA GLY A 87 7.30 -21.51 7.42
C GLY A 87 7.18 -20.11 8.04
N GLU A 88 7.77 -19.09 7.42
CA GLU A 88 7.76 -17.71 7.91
C GLU A 88 6.64 -16.86 7.31
N MET A 89 5.98 -17.37 6.26
CA MET A 89 4.81 -16.80 5.59
C MET A 89 3.75 -17.88 5.44
N THR A 90 2.61 -17.70 6.10
CA THR A 90 1.47 -18.61 6.08
C THR A 90 0.18 -17.88 5.66
N THR A 91 -0.89 -18.62 5.41
CA THR A 91 -2.21 -18.03 5.07
C THR A 91 -2.90 -17.34 6.25
N ASN A 92 -2.31 -17.37 7.45
CA ASN A 92 -2.80 -16.62 8.61
C ASN A 92 -2.00 -15.32 8.84
N ASP A 93 -1.02 -15.04 7.98
CA ASP A 93 -0.15 -13.89 8.10
C ASP A 93 -0.49 -12.84 7.04
N PHE A 94 -0.28 -11.57 7.39
CA PHE A 94 -0.06 -10.50 6.43
C PHE A 94 1.46 -10.24 6.37
N THR A 95 2.07 -10.46 5.21
CA THR A 95 3.55 -10.40 5.09
C THR A 95 4.01 -9.10 4.44
N THR A 96 4.71 -8.26 5.21
CA THR A 96 5.39 -7.09 4.65
C THR A 96 6.82 -7.39 4.24
N LEU A 97 7.10 -7.25 2.94
CA LEU A 97 8.43 -7.30 2.35
C LEU A 97 8.95 -5.86 2.19
N LEU A 98 9.64 -5.39 3.23
CA LEU A 98 10.17 -4.03 3.31
C LEU A 98 11.53 -3.91 2.60
N PHE A 99 11.66 -2.97 1.67
CA PHE A 99 12.91 -2.68 0.97
C PHE A 99 13.39 -1.24 1.24
N PRO A 100 14.70 -0.99 1.40
CA PRO A 100 15.22 0.37 1.52
C PRO A 100 15.37 1.03 0.14
N ASN A 101 14.73 2.19 -0.08
CA ASN A 101 14.83 3.00 -1.31
C ASN A 101 14.87 2.18 -2.64
N THR A 102 14.12 1.09 -2.70
CA THR A 102 13.93 0.33 -3.93
C THR A 102 12.63 0.83 -4.53
N PHE A 103 12.61 1.23 -5.79
CA PHE A 103 11.40 1.68 -6.47
C PHE A 103 11.25 0.91 -7.76
N LEU A 104 10.03 0.79 -8.28
CA LEU A 104 9.79 0.12 -9.55
C LEU A 104 9.38 1.11 -10.63
N PHE A 105 9.73 0.78 -11.87
CA PHE A 105 9.26 1.47 -13.07
C PHE A 105 8.72 0.47 -14.08
N ASP A 106 7.87 0.97 -14.97
CA ASP A 106 7.33 0.22 -16.09
C ASP A 106 7.13 1.15 -17.31
N SER A 107 6.26 0.75 -18.25
CA SER A 107 5.93 1.57 -19.42
C SER A 107 5.14 2.85 -19.10
N ALA A 108 4.41 2.90 -17.97
CA ALA A 108 3.69 4.09 -17.51
C ALA A 108 4.64 5.09 -16.82
N GLY A 109 5.84 4.63 -16.43
CA GLY A 109 6.92 5.48 -15.97
C GLY A 109 7.39 5.08 -14.58
N CYS A 110 7.81 6.07 -13.81
CA CYS A 110 8.22 5.91 -12.43
C CYS A 110 7.30 6.79 -11.55
N CYS A 111 6.93 6.39 -10.33
CA CYS A 111 7.48 5.26 -9.58
C CYS A 111 6.41 4.48 -8.82
N ILE A 112 6.53 3.15 -8.83
CA ILE A 112 5.77 2.26 -7.95
C ILE A 112 6.59 2.08 -6.66
N LEU A 113 6.03 2.55 -5.54
CA LEU A 113 6.72 2.62 -4.24
C LEU A 113 6.33 1.45 -3.32
N GLY A 114 5.19 0.85 -3.60
CA GLY A 114 4.68 -0.36 -2.98
C GLY A 114 3.68 -1.03 -3.90
N PHE A 115 3.24 -2.21 -3.51
CA PHE A 115 1.96 -2.78 -3.89
C PHE A 115 1.61 -3.86 -2.87
N HIS A 116 0.33 -4.06 -2.59
CA HIS A 116 -0.17 -5.24 -1.90
C HIS A 116 -0.72 -6.25 -2.90
N SER A 117 -0.69 -7.52 -2.53
CA SER A 117 -1.15 -8.63 -3.37
C SER A 117 -1.24 -9.91 -2.56
N PHE A 118 -1.43 -11.03 -3.24
CA PHE A 118 -1.30 -12.36 -2.67
C PHE A 118 -0.66 -13.32 -3.68
N ASP A 119 -0.08 -14.40 -3.18
CA ASP A 119 0.44 -15.47 -4.06
C ASP A 119 -0.72 -16.25 -4.71
N PHE A 120 -1.06 -15.87 -5.94
CA PHE A 120 -2.16 -16.45 -6.72
C PHE A 120 -1.82 -17.82 -7.33
N GLU A 121 -0.55 -18.22 -7.33
CA GLU A 121 -0.08 -19.48 -7.93
C GLU A 121 -0.39 -20.71 -7.05
N VAL A 122 -1.01 -20.49 -5.88
CA VAL A 122 -1.40 -21.55 -4.95
C VAL A 122 -2.92 -21.67 -4.89
N PRO A 123 -3.53 -22.66 -5.59
CA PRO A 123 -4.97 -22.84 -5.58
C PRO A 123 -5.53 -22.97 -4.16
N ASN A 124 -6.56 -22.19 -3.85
CA ASN A 124 -7.28 -22.17 -2.57
C ASN A 124 -6.43 -21.76 -1.34
N LYS A 125 -5.28 -21.10 -1.54
CA LYS A 125 -4.51 -20.49 -0.44
C LYS A 125 -4.14 -19.06 -0.82
N ALA A 126 -4.53 -18.11 0.02
CA ALA A 126 -4.09 -16.72 -0.13
C ALA A 126 -2.96 -16.45 0.85
N PHE A 127 -1.75 -16.25 0.34
CA PHE A 127 -0.65 -15.72 1.13
C PHE A 127 -0.58 -14.21 0.87
N VAL A 128 -1.32 -13.44 1.67
CA VAL A 128 -1.45 -11.99 1.51
C VAL A 128 -0.15 -11.31 1.92
N MET A 129 0.26 -10.33 1.13
CA MET A 129 1.52 -9.64 1.30
C MET A 129 1.45 -8.21 0.80
N ASN A 130 2.45 -7.42 1.19
CA ASN A 130 2.83 -6.25 0.42
C ASN A 130 4.34 -6.22 0.19
N TYR A 131 4.71 -5.60 -0.92
CA TYR A 131 6.01 -4.99 -1.10
C TYR A 131 5.86 -3.51 -0.76
N SER A 132 6.79 -2.96 0.02
CA SER A 132 6.79 -1.53 0.29
C SER A 132 8.21 -1.00 0.48
N SER A 133 8.40 0.25 0.09
CA SER A 133 9.66 0.95 0.26
C SER A 133 9.71 1.65 1.62
N TRP A 134 10.81 1.48 2.35
CA TRP A 134 11.23 2.47 3.33
C TRP A 134 11.93 3.61 2.59
N ILE A 135 11.33 4.80 2.59
CA ILE A 135 11.72 5.90 1.71
C ILE A 135 12.59 6.90 2.47
N SER A 136 13.80 7.16 1.99
CA SER A 136 14.65 8.19 2.59
C SER A 136 14.13 9.60 2.29
N PRO A 137 14.24 10.55 3.23
CA PRO A 137 13.77 11.93 3.02
C PRO A 137 14.39 12.58 1.78
N GLY A 138 13.59 13.40 1.08
CA GLY A 138 14.01 14.17 -0.08
C GLY A 138 13.98 13.44 -1.42
N LEU A 139 13.71 12.13 -1.45
CA LEU A 139 13.55 11.37 -2.71
C LEU A 139 12.20 11.66 -3.39
N PHE A 140 11.14 11.87 -2.61
CA PHE A 140 9.79 12.21 -3.08
C PHE A 140 9.25 13.47 -2.39
N GLY A 141 10.15 14.43 -2.17
CA GLY A 141 9.87 15.63 -1.37
C GLY A 141 9.98 15.37 0.13
N ASP A 142 9.49 16.33 0.93
CA ASP A 142 9.67 16.33 2.38
C ASP A 142 8.60 15.49 3.12
N ALA A 143 7.42 15.32 2.52
CA ALA A 143 6.26 14.72 3.19
C ALA A 143 6.05 13.23 2.86
N PHE A 144 6.53 12.76 1.70
CA PHE A 144 6.39 11.37 1.26
C PHE A 144 7.70 10.61 1.53
N THR A 145 7.79 9.98 2.69
CA THR A 145 9.05 9.42 3.23
C THR A 145 8.76 8.28 4.22
N ASP A 146 9.80 7.66 4.77
CA ASP A 146 9.77 6.58 5.74
C ASP A 146 8.76 5.46 5.43
N VAL A 147 7.62 5.46 6.11
CA VAL A 147 6.56 4.46 6.09
C VAL A 147 5.40 4.85 5.19
N THR A 148 5.43 5.97 4.45
CA THR A 148 4.29 6.39 3.62
C THR A 148 3.79 5.25 2.72
N ALA A 149 4.68 4.64 1.94
CA ALA A 149 4.33 3.48 1.11
C ALA A 149 3.90 2.27 1.96
N VAL A 150 4.52 2.03 3.11
CA VAL A 150 4.10 0.91 3.97
C VAL A 150 2.68 1.10 4.51
N SER A 151 2.34 2.31 4.96
CA SER A 151 1.00 2.59 5.50
C SER A 151 -0.07 2.52 4.42
N HIS A 152 0.24 3.04 3.22
CA HIS A 152 -0.62 2.96 2.03
C HIS A 152 -1.00 1.51 1.77
N GLU A 153 0.00 0.67 1.51
CA GLU A 153 -0.25 -0.72 1.09
C GLU A 153 -0.87 -1.57 2.20
N VAL A 154 -0.61 -1.26 3.48
CA VAL A 154 -1.26 -1.95 4.60
C VAL A 154 -2.73 -1.53 4.71
N ALA A 155 -3.05 -0.25 4.49
CA ALA A 155 -4.42 0.24 4.55
C ALA A 155 -5.27 -0.31 3.41
N GLU A 156 -4.74 -0.32 2.19
CA GLU A 156 -5.41 -0.93 1.04
C GLU A 156 -5.62 -2.42 1.24
N ALA A 157 -4.60 -3.16 1.69
CA ALA A 157 -4.75 -4.59 1.94
C ALA A 157 -5.79 -4.95 3.02
N TYR A 158 -6.14 -4.03 3.92
CA TYR A 158 -7.23 -4.26 4.87
C TYR A 158 -8.61 -4.16 4.21
N ASN A 159 -8.73 -3.32 3.19
CA ASN A 159 -9.95 -3.08 2.43
C ASN A 159 -10.08 -4.03 1.23
N ASP A 160 -8.97 -4.38 0.57
CA ASP A 160 -8.88 -5.28 -0.58
C ASP A 160 -7.67 -6.24 -0.51
N PRO A 161 -7.64 -7.19 0.45
CA PRO A 161 -6.48 -8.08 0.63
C PRO A 161 -6.17 -8.96 -0.58
N LEU A 162 -7.13 -9.12 -1.50
CA LEU A 162 -7.00 -9.98 -2.66
C LEU A 162 -7.10 -9.19 -3.97
N VAL A 163 -6.85 -7.89 -3.95
CA VAL A 163 -6.75 -7.02 -5.15
C VAL A 163 -7.89 -7.24 -6.15
N SER A 164 -9.12 -7.39 -5.63
CA SER A 164 -10.32 -7.60 -6.43
C SER A 164 -10.21 -8.78 -7.44
N PHE A 165 -9.41 -9.80 -7.12
CA PHE A 165 -8.98 -10.83 -8.09
C PHE A 165 -10.13 -11.60 -8.76
N ASP A 166 -11.28 -11.71 -8.12
CA ASP A 166 -12.44 -12.45 -8.62
C ASP A 166 -13.45 -11.54 -9.33
N LEU A 167 -13.19 -10.24 -9.40
CA LEU A 167 -14.06 -9.21 -9.99
C LEU A 167 -15.48 -9.19 -9.39
N VAL A 168 -15.62 -9.69 -8.16
CA VAL A 168 -16.90 -9.77 -7.43
C VAL A 168 -16.78 -9.10 -6.07
N HIS A 169 -15.69 -9.35 -5.36
CA HIS A 169 -15.43 -8.79 -4.04
C HIS A 169 -14.47 -7.60 -4.14
N ASN A 170 -14.69 -6.63 -3.26
CA ASN A 170 -13.82 -5.47 -3.02
C ASN A 170 -13.59 -4.57 -4.26
N ILE A 171 -14.45 -4.73 -5.26
CA ILE A 171 -14.64 -3.79 -6.37
C ILE A 171 -15.46 -2.58 -5.96
N THR A 172 -15.32 -1.50 -6.71
CA THR A 172 -16.08 -0.26 -6.55
C THR A 172 -16.70 0.15 -7.89
N PRO A 173 -17.71 1.04 -7.91
CA PRO A 173 -18.01 1.78 -9.12
C PRO A 173 -16.79 2.59 -9.55
N TRP A 174 -16.64 2.85 -10.86
CA TRP A 174 -15.59 3.74 -11.37
C TRP A 174 -15.58 5.08 -10.62
N TRP A 175 -14.40 5.48 -10.19
CA TRP A 175 -14.14 6.72 -9.47
C TRP A 175 -12.93 7.44 -10.06
N GLU A 176 -12.88 8.76 -9.83
CA GLU A 176 -11.79 9.64 -10.24
C GLU A 176 -11.29 10.36 -8.98
N ALA A 177 -10.02 10.13 -8.64
CA ALA A 177 -9.38 10.80 -7.52
C ALA A 177 -9.12 12.27 -7.83
N PRO A 178 -8.92 13.15 -6.83
CA PRO A 178 -8.70 14.57 -7.09
C PRO A 178 -7.40 14.87 -7.86
N ASN A 179 -6.46 13.91 -7.92
CA ASN A 179 -5.25 13.98 -8.75
C ASN A 179 -5.49 13.57 -10.23
N GLY A 180 -6.70 13.13 -10.58
CA GLY A 180 -7.08 12.65 -11.92
C GLY A 180 -6.89 11.15 -12.16
N LEU A 181 -6.44 10.38 -11.16
CA LEU A 181 -6.36 8.92 -11.27
C LEU A 181 -7.76 8.33 -11.39
N CYS A 182 -7.91 7.37 -12.31
CA CYS A 182 -9.17 6.70 -12.60
C CYS A 182 -9.06 5.20 -12.39
N GLN A 183 -9.94 4.65 -11.58
CA GLN A 183 -9.93 3.25 -11.15
C GLN A 183 -11.35 2.77 -10.80
N ASP A 184 -11.50 1.45 -10.61
CA ASP A 184 -12.73 0.79 -10.16
C ASP A 184 -12.49 -0.31 -9.10
N ASN A 185 -11.30 -0.34 -8.50
CA ASN A 185 -10.93 -1.14 -7.32
C ASN A 185 -10.98 -0.30 -6.03
N LEU A 186 -10.93 -0.96 -4.86
CA LEU A 186 -11.00 -0.30 -3.55
C LEU A 186 -9.60 0.05 -3.01
N GLU A 187 -8.93 0.98 -3.70
CA GLU A 187 -7.58 1.44 -3.37
C GLU A 187 -7.64 2.76 -2.59
N THR A 188 -7.60 2.66 -1.25
CA THR A 188 -7.81 3.80 -0.36
C THR A 188 -6.68 4.83 -0.40
N GLY A 189 -5.45 4.40 -0.63
CA GLY A 189 -4.26 5.25 -0.67
C GLY A 189 -4.12 5.94 -2.01
N ASP A 190 -4.47 5.25 -3.10
CA ASP A 190 -4.46 5.78 -4.48
C ASP A 190 -5.32 7.05 -4.63
N VAL A 191 -6.44 7.14 -3.90
CA VAL A 191 -7.31 8.34 -3.88
C VAL A 191 -6.59 9.58 -3.33
N ILE A 192 -5.60 9.37 -2.46
CA ILE A 192 -4.90 10.40 -1.69
C ILE A 192 -3.56 10.77 -2.34
N GLU A 193 -3.01 9.92 -3.20
CA GLU A 193 -1.73 10.15 -3.85
C GLU A 193 -1.68 11.50 -4.60
N GLY A 194 -0.52 12.17 -4.54
CA GLY A 194 -0.31 13.45 -5.22
C GLY A 194 -1.05 14.66 -4.60
N LEU A 195 -1.85 14.47 -3.55
CA LEU A 195 -2.48 15.58 -2.81
C LEU A 195 -1.46 16.29 -1.90
N PRO A 196 -1.60 17.61 -1.68
CA PRO A 196 -0.64 18.40 -0.90
C PRO A 196 -0.55 17.98 0.58
N ASN A 197 -1.61 17.38 1.14
CA ASN A 197 -1.67 16.82 2.48
C ASN A 197 -1.84 15.30 2.46
N ALA A 198 -1.16 14.62 1.52
CA ALA A 198 -1.23 13.17 1.39
C ALA A 198 -0.75 12.41 2.65
N THR A 199 0.13 12.99 3.46
CA THR A 199 0.64 12.34 4.68
C THR A 199 0.24 13.03 5.97
N PHE A 200 0.22 12.28 7.06
CA PHE A 200 -0.14 12.73 8.40
C PHE A 200 1.03 12.50 9.39
N PRO A 201 1.98 13.45 9.49
CA PRO A 201 3.16 13.30 10.34
C PRO A 201 2.79 12.99 11.79
N THR A 202 3.34 11.90 12.33
CA THR A 202 3.05 11.40 13.67
C THR A 202 4.34 11.11 14.42
N THR A 203 4.62 11.92 15.46
CA THR A 203 5.76 11.69 16.36
C THR A 203 5.45 10.58 17.36
N MET A 204 6.23 9.51 17.31
CA MET A 204 6.08 8.36 18.20
C MET A 204 6.96 8.50 19.46
N PRO A 205 6.71 7.72 20.54
CA PRO A 205 7.49 7.81 21.79
C PRO A 205 8.99 7.55 21.65
N ASN A 206 9.44 6.96 20.53
CA ASN A 206 10.86 6.80 20.20
C ASN A 206 11.52 8.10 19.69
N GLY A 207 10.77 9.20 19.58
CA GLY A 207 11.25 10.50 19.12
C GLY A 207 11.34 10.62 17.59
N PHE A 208 10.94 9.59 16.84
CA PHE A 208 10.88 9.64 15.39
C PHE A 208 9.50 10.10 14.92
N THR A 209 9.47 11.01 13.94
CA THR A 209 8.24 11.42 13.26
C THR A 209 8.09 10.59 12.00
N TYR A 210 7.10 9.70 12.02
CA TYR A 210 6.70 8.91 10.87
C TYR A 210 5.71 9.69 10.00
N HIS A 211 5.65 9.40 8.71
CA HIS A 211 4.79 10.06 7.73
C HIS A 211 3.84 9.05 7.07
N PRO A 212 2.92 8.43 7.84
CA PRO A 212 1.90 7.58 7.24
C PRO A 212 1.02 8.40 6.29
N GLN A 213 0.46 7.74 5.28
CA GLN A 213 -0.50 8.36 4.38
C GLN A 213 -1.85 8.58 5.08
N ASN A 214 -2.56 9.61 4.66
CA ASN A 214 -4.00 9.66 4.82
C ASN A 214 -4.63 8.64 3.87
N GLU A 215 -5.80 8.14 4.23
CA GLU A 215 -6.54 7.13 3.47
C GLU A 215 -7.93 7.66 3.16
N ALA A 216 -8.44 7.36 1.96
CA ALA A 216 -9.87 7.46 1.71
C ALA A 216 -10.61 6.41 2.56
N LEU A 217 -11.72 6.79 3.17
CA LEU A 217 -12.59 5.86 3.86
C LEU A 217 -13.60 5.25 2.87
N LEU A 218 -14.13 4.06 3.15
CA LEU A 218 -15.18 3.42 2.35
C LEU A 218 -16.35 4.37 2.00
N GLN A 219 -16.68 5.31 2.90
CA GLN A 219 -17.77 6.28 2.67
C GLN A 219 -17.50 7.24 1.50
N TRP A 220 -16.23 7.50 1.16
CA TRP A 220 -15.88 8.24 -0.05
C TRP A 220 -16.32 7.48 -1.29
N PHE A 221 -15.98 6.19 -1.40
CA PHE A 221 -16.34 5.31 -2.52
C PHE A 221 -17.86 5.07 -2.62
N ILE A 222 -18.56 4.98 -1.49
CA ILE A 222 -20.03 4.84 -1.46
C ILE A 222 -20.73 6.07 -2.09
N GLY A 223 -20.08 7.24 -2.07
CA GLY A 223 -20.70 8.46 -2.58
C GLY A 223 -21.69 9.10 -1.59
N ASP A 224 -21.66 8.75 -0.29
CA ASP A 224 -22.66 9.21 0.69
C ASP A 224 -22.30 10.56 1.30
N PRO A 225 -23.05 11.65 1.02
CA PRO A 225 -22.82 12.96 1.63
C PRO A 225 -23.12 13.00 3.14
N LYS A 226 -23.73 11.94 3.69
CA LYS A 226 -23.98 11.76 5.13
C LYS A 226 -23.17 10.58 5.66
N SER A 227 -21.87 10.60 5.38
CA SER A 227 -20.91 9.60 5.85
C SER A 227 -21.19 9.15 7.29
N LYS A 228 -21.21 7.83 7.48
CA LYS A 228 -21.33 7.19 8.80
C LYS A 228 -19.97 6.92 9.45
N ALA A 229 -18.88 7.35 8.82
CA ALA A 229 -17.57 7.34 9.43
C ALA A 229 -17.51 8.28 10.64
N ILE A 230 -16.37 8.27 11.33
CA ILE A 230 -16.09 9.19 12.43
C ILE A 230 -16.37 10.64 12.01
N ASN A 231 -17.26 11.30 12.74
CA ASN A 231 -17.66 12.70 12.51
C ASN A 231 -18.12 13.02 11.06
N GLY A 232 -18.56 12.04 10.29
CA GLY A 232 -18.94 12.23 8.89
C GLY A 232 -17.78 12.43 7.93
N ALA A 233 -16.56 12.00 8.30
CA ALA A 233 -15.37 12.10 7.48
C ALA A 233 -15.41 11.19 6.24
N LEU A 234 -14.57 11.52 5.26
CA LEU A 234 -14.35 10.73 4.04
C LEU A 234 -12.88 10.33 3.87
N SER A 235 -12.02 10.85 4.73
CA SER A 235 -10.60 10.55 4.82
C SER A 235 -10.18 10.53 6.28
N TYR A 236 -9.07 9.86 6.57
CA TYR A 236 -8.49 9.79 7.92
C TYR A 236 -6.98 9.48 7.80
N PRO A 237 -6.09 9.93 8.71
CA PRO A 237 -6.35 10.71 9.93
C PRO A 237 -6.82 12.15 9.76
N ASP A 238 -6.37 12.86 8.73
CA ASP A 238 -6.85 14.20 8.42
C ASP A 238 -8.20 14.12 7.70
N THR A 239 -9.27 14.45 8.44
CA THR A 239 -10.64 14.38 7.94
C THR A 239 -10.99 15.46 6.91
N THR A 240 -10.03 16.32 6.53
CA THR A 240 -10.23 17.44 5.60
C THR A 240 -9.61 17.20 4.22
N VAL A 241 -8.82 16.13 4.04
CA VAL A 241 -8.15 15.80 2.77
C VAL A 241 -9.17 15.58 1.65
N LEU A 242 -10.22 14.81 1.94
CA LEU A 242 -11.34 14.57 1.04
C LEU A 242 -12.59 15.29 1.56
N PRO A 243 -12.89 16.51 1.07
CA PRO A 243 -14.01 17.32 1.56
C PRO A 243 -15.36 16.92 0.94
N THR A 244 -15.35 16.14 -0.14
CA THR A 244 -16.55 15.71 -0.88
C THR A 244 -16.46 14.23 -1.24
N PRO A 245 -17.59 13.51 -1.26
CA PRO A 245 -17.59 12.10 -1.62
C PRO A 245 -17.26 11.90 -3.10
N ALA A 246 -16.91 10.67 -3.49
CA ALA A 246 -16.68 10.34 -4.89
C ALA A 246 -17.92 10.64 -5.73
N ALA A 247 -17.70 11.23 -6.91
CA ALA A 247 -18.74 11.36 -7.92
C ALA A 247 -18.76 10.07 -8.78
N PRO A 248 -19.95 9.58 -9.19
CA PRO A 248 -20.02 8.46 -10.13
C PRO A 248 -19.31 8.79 -11.44
N GLN A 249 -18.46 7.90 -11.93
CA GLN A 249 -17.74 8.06 -13.20
C GLN A 249 -18.21 7.05 -14.27
N PRO A 250 -18.06 7.37 -15.56
CA PRO A 250 -18.20 6.38 -16.62
C PRO A 250 -17.03 5.38 -16.58
N PRO A 251 -17.21 4.16 -17.12
CA PRO A 251 -16.13 3.19 -17.24
C PRO A 251 -14.90 3.76 -17.96
N GLY A 252 -13.70 3.58 -17.38
CA GLY A 252 -12.43 4.06 -17.93
C GLY A 252 -12.22 5.58 -17.88
N CYS A 253 -12.82 6.25 -16.90
CA CYS A 253 -12.97 7.71 -16.66
C CYS A 253 -12.46 8.67 -17.74
N ASN A 254 -13.40 9.47 -18.25
CA ASN A 254 -13.24 10.70 -19.03
C ASN A 254 -12.06 10.75 -20.02
N GLN A 255 -12.02 9.77 -20.93
CA GLN A 255 -11.20 9.83 -22.14
C GLN A 255 -11.35 11.17 -22.86
N VAL A 256 -10.35 12.03 -22.73
CA VAL A 256 -9.99 13.00 -23.75
C VAL A 256 -8.57 12.63 -24.20
N PRO A 257 -8.34 12.45 -25.51
CA PRO A 257 -7.07 11.96 -26.06
C PRO A 257 -5.86 12.82 -25.72
#